data_AF-A0A7G2RQM6-F1
#
_entry.id   AF-A0A7G2RQM6-F1
#
_cell.length_a   1.000
_cell.length_b   1.000
_cell.length_c   1.000
_cell.angle_alpha   90.00
_cell.angle_beta   90.00
_cell.angle_gamma   90.00
#
_symmetry.space_group_name_H-M   'P 1'
#
loop_
_entity.id
_entity.type
_entity.pdbx_description
1 polymer ?
#
loop_
_entity_poly.entity_id
_entity_poly.type
_entity_poly.pdbx_seq_one_letter_code
_entity_poly.pdbx_strand_id
1 'polypeptide(L)' 'MKQRMDSMEDKLDKMDKKLDDLTKNLLDPDRGVVSRVNINTSARLTMQKALWTLWTVVIGSLVAYFFSNNG' A
#
# COMPACT_ATOMS: atom_id res chain seq x y z
N MET A 1 32.85 32.87 14.36
CA MET A 1 32.92 31.39 14.40
C MET A 1 31.92 30.80 15.39
N LYS A 2 31.87 31.23 16.66
CA LYS A 2 30.88 30.76 17.66
C LYS A 2 29.42 30.84 17.20
N GLN A 3 28.97 32.00 16.69
CA GLN A 3 27.61 32.16 16.15
C GLN A 3 27.26 31.22 14.98
N ARG A 4 28.26 30.79 14.19
CA ARG A 4 28.05 29.80 13.12
C ARG A 4 27.92 28.38 13.69
N MET A 5 28.68 28.06 14.74
CA MET A 5 28.58 26.80 15.48
C MET A 5 27.23 26.68 16.18
N ASP A 6 26.78 27.71 16.90
CA ASP A 6 25.46 27.73 17.55
C ASP A 6 24.33 27.55 16.51
N SER A 7 24.44 28.20 15.34
CA SER A 7 23.45 28.04 14.25
C SER A 7 23.48 26.66 13.58
N MET A 8 24.61 25.95 13.67
CA MET A 8 24.73 24.57 13.16
C MET A 8 24.13 23.60 14.17
N GLU A 9 24.38 23.79 15.46
CA GLU A 9 23.81 22.99 16.54
C GLU A 9 22.27 23.03 16.50
N ASP A 10 21.67 24.22 16.39
CA ASP A 10 20.23 24.40 16.23
C ASP A 10 19.65 23.73 14.97
N LYS A 11 20.45 23.65 13.90
CA LYS A 11 20.03 23.00 12.64
C LYS A 11 20.11 21.49 12.75
N LEU A 12 21.14 20.96 13.40
CA LEU A 12 21.29 19.52 13.66
C LEU A 12 20.14 19.03 14.54
N ASP A 13 19.83 19.76 15.61
CA ASP A 13 18.77 19.40 16.55
C ASP A 13 17.36 19.41 15.90
N LYS A 14 17.12 20.35 14.99
CA LYS A 14 15.90 20.37 14.15
C LYS A 14 15.88 19.25 13.11
N MET A 15 17.04 18.82 12.64
CA MET A 15 17.15 17.78 11.61
C MET A 15 16.90 16.40 12.22
N ASP A 16 17.44 16.13 13.41
CA ASP A 16 17.15 14.90 14.16
C ASP A 16 15.67 14.75 14.46
N LYS A 17 15.00 15.82 14.95
CA LYS A 17 13.53 15.81 15.15
C LYS A 17 12.76 15.49 13.87
N LYS A 18 13.17 16.05 12.73
CA LYS A 18 12.53 15.78 11.44
C LYS A 18 12.76 14.34 10.98
N LEU A 19 13.94 13.78 11.22
CA LEU A 19 14.26 12.40 10.90
C LEU A 19 13.46 11.43 11.77
N ASP A 20 13.29 11.73 13.04
CA ASP A 20 12.42 10.97 13.94
C ASP A 20 10.96 11.02 13.50
N ASP A 21 10.43 12.21 13.17
CA ASP A 21 9.07 12.34 12.64
C ASP A 21 8.89 11.62 11.31
N LEU A 22 9.90 11.64 10.43
CA LEU A 22 9.85 10.90 9.17
C LEU A 22 9.82 9.40 9.43
N THR A 23 10.68 8.91 10.32
CA THR A 23 10.78 7.51 10.73
C THR A 23 9.46 7.05 11.32
N LYS A 24 8.84 7.86 12.18
CA LYS A 24 7.52 7.59 12.75
C LYS A 24 6.45 7.53 11.66
N ASN A 25 6.37 8.52 10.78
CA ASN A 25 5.35 8.53 9.72
C ASN A 25 5.55 7.45 8.64
N LEU A 26 6.77 6.92 8.46
CA LEU A 26 7.06 5.90 7.46
C LEU A 26 6.99 4.48 8.04
N LEU A 27 7.55 4.27 9.23
CA LEU A 27 7.72 2.95 9.86
C LEU A 27 6.71 2.65 10.96
N ASP A 28 5.81 3.58 11.31
CA ASP A 28 4.72 3.26 12.22
C ASP A 28 3.92 2.06 11.65
N PRO A 29 3.84 0.94 12.38
CA PRO A 29 3.25 -0.29 11.88
C PRO A 29 1.74 -0.18 11.64
N ASP A 30 1.06 0.73 12.33
CA ASP A 30 -0.39 0.90 12.27
C ASP A 30 -0.82 2.08 11.39
N ARG A 31 -0.04 3.17 11.43
CA ARG A 31 -0.39 4.43 10.75
C ARG A 31 0.61 4.90 9.72
N GLY A 32 1.75 4.21 9.61
CA GLY A 32 2.78 4.55 8.65
C GLY A 32 2.31 4.42 7.21
N VAL A 33 2.90 5.21 6.32
CA VAL A 33 2.56 5.20 4.88
C VAL A 33 2.69 3.79 4.29
N VAL A 34 3.69 3.02 4.72
CA VAL A 34 3.92 1.64 4.26
C VAL A 34 2.75 0.73 4.64
N SER A 35 2.25 0.83 5.87
CA SER A 35 1.10 0.04 6.34
C SER A 35 -0.17 0.37 5.55
N ARG A 36 -0.44 1.66 5.32
CA ARG A 36 -1.61 2.11 4.52
C ARG A 36 -1.57 1.62 3.08
N VAL A 37 -0.40 1.66 2.43
CA VAL A 37 -0.21 1.19 1.06
C VAL A 37 -0.27 -0.34 0.99
N ASN A 38 0.26 -1.04 2.00
CA ASN A 38 0.15 -2.50 2.09
C ASN A 38 -1.32 -2.93 2.18
N ILE A 39 -2.11 -2.33 3.07
CA ILE A 39 -3.55 -2.59 3.18
C ILE A 39 -4.28 -2.30 1.86
N ASN A 40 -3.96 -1.18 1.19
CA ASN A 40 -4.54 -0.85 -0.12
C ASN A 40 -4.20 -1.90 -1.18
N THR A 41 -2.98 -2.43 -1.16
CA THR A 41 -2.51 -3.46 -2.10
C THR A 41 -3.18 -4.80 -1.83
N SER A 42 -3.26 -5.22 -0.56
CA SER A 42 -3.95 -6.46 -0.16
C SER A 42 -5.44 -6.43 -0.50
N ALA A 43 -6.10 -5.27 -0.34
CA ALA A 43 -7.49 -5.08 -0.74
C ALA A 43 -7.67 -5.23 -2.26
N ARG A 44 -6.82 -4.59 -3.06
CA ARG A 44 -6.83 -4.73 -4.54
C ARG A 44 -6.62 -6.17 -4.97
N LEU A 45 -5.67 -6.88 -4.36
CA LEU A 45 -5.36 -8.27 -4.71
C LEU A 45 -6.55 -9.21 -4.40
N THR A 46 -7.20 -9.00 -3.26
CA THR A 46 -8.42 -9.74 -2.89
C THR A 46 -9.56 -9.46 -3.86
N MET A 47 -9.76 -8.19 -4.22
CA MET A 47 -10.78 -7.79 -5.19
C MET A 47 -10.51 -8.39 -6.59
N GLN A 48 -9.25 -8.43 -7.02
CA GLN A 48 -8.86 -9.05 -8.29
C GLN A 48 -9.12 -10.57 -8.29
N LYS A 49 -8.84 -11.26 -7.18
CA LYS A 49 -9.18 -12.69 -7.04
C LYS A 49 -10.69 -12.92 -7.14
N ALA A 50 -11.50 -12.08 -6.49
CA ALA A 50 -12.96 -12.16 -6.56
C ALA A 50 -13.47 -11.94 -7.99
N LEU A 51 -12.95 -10.93 -8.70
CA LEU A 51 -13.27 -10.69 -10.10
C LEU A 51 -12.90 -11.87 -11.00
N TRP A 52 -11.75 -12.49 -10.77
CA TRP A 52 -11.34 -13.67 -11.52
C TRP A 52 -12.26 -14.87 -11.29
N THR A 53 -12.66 -15.13 -10.04
CA THR A 53 -13.64 -16.19 -9.74
C THR A 53 -15.00 -15.94 -10.40
N LEU A 54 -15.44 -14.69 -10.46
CA LEU A 54 -16.70 -14.34 -11.10
C LEU A 54 -16.61 -14.57 -12.61
N TRP A 55 -15.48 -14.19 -13.23
CA TRP A 55 -15.21 -14.39 -14.64
C TRP A 55 -15.19 -15.88 -15.03
N THR A 56 -14.54 -16.74 -14.23
CA THR A 56 -14.51 -18.19 -14.51
C THR A 56 -15.89 -18.83 -14.41
N VAL A 57 -16.72 -18.40 -13.45
CA VAL A 57 -18.11 -18.86 -13.34
C VAL A 57 -18.94 -18.47 -14.57
N VAL A 58 -18.83 -17.21 -15.01
CA VAL A 58 -19.56 -16.72 -16.19
C VAL A 58 -19.14 -17.50 -17.43
N ILE A 59 -17.84 -17.66 -17.69
CA ILE A 59 -17.37 -18.43 -18.84
C ILE A 59 -17.78 -19.90 -18.74
N GLY A 60 -17.65 -20.52 -17.56
CA GLY A 60 -18.08 -21.89 -17.36
C GLY A 60 -19.57 -22.08 -17.68
N SER A 61 -20.42 -21.14 -17.26
CA SER A 61 -21.85 -21.18 -17.57
C SER A 61 -22.15 -21.01 -19.07
N LEU A 62 -21.42 -20.12 -19.76
CA LEU A 62 -21.58 -19.91 -21.21
C LEU A 62 -21.12 -21.13 -22.02
N VAL A 63 -19.99 -21.72 -21.65
CA VAL A 63 -19.48 -22.94 -22.25
C VAL A 63 -20.48 -24.08 -22.04
N ALA A 64 -20.96 -24.28 -20.80
CA ALA A 64 -21.96 -25.31 -20.50
C ALA A 64 -23.25 -25.11 -21.32
N TYR A 65 -23.75 -23.87 -21.41
CA TYR A 65 -24.93 -23.56 -22.22
C TYR A 65 -24.70 -23.86 -23.71
N PHE A 66 -23.55 -23.46 -24.26
CA PHE A 66 -23.24 -23.66 -25.68
C PHE A 66 -23.10 -25.15 -26.04
N PHE A 67 -22.48 -25.96 -25.18
CA PHE A 67 -22.34 -27.41 -25.40
C PHE A 67 -23.62 -28.19 -25.09
N SER A 68 -24.44 -27.73 -24.13
CA SER A 68 -25.73 -28.36 -23.82
C SER A 68 -26.80 -28.10 -24.88
N ASN A 69 -26.70 -27.03 -25.67
CA ASN A 69 -27.69 -26.65 -26.67
C ASN A 69 -27.30 -27.02 -28.12
N ASN A 70 -26.06 -27.47 -28.35
CA ASN A 70 -25.55 -27.93 -29.66
C ASN A 70 -25.19 -29.42 -29.67
N GLY A 71 -25.59 -30.18 -28.64
CA GLY A 71 -25.39 -31.63 -28.51
C GLY A 71 -26.69 -32.41 -28.62
#